data_AF-A0A358DEY8-F1
#
_entry.id   AF-A0A358DEY8-F1
#
_cell.length_a   1.000
_cell.length_b   1.000
_cell.length_c   1.000
_cell.angle_alpha   90.00
_cell.angle_beta   90.00
_cell.angle_gamma   90.00
#
_symmetry.space_group_name_H-M   'P 1'
#
loop_
_entity.id
_entity.type
_entity.pdbx_description
1 polymer ?
#
loop_
_entity_poly.entity_id
_entity_poly.type
_entity_poly.pdbx_seq_one_letter_code
_entity_poly.pdbx_strand_id
1 'polypeptide(L)'
;MKFTPEKYAIPDAPMQPFIDTGEIWDFLNKTISTPVKVKEVVEKSLAKSRLNLEEVAILINATDPGSVQLIKEGAKELKKKIYGNRIVLFAPLYVGNKCSNNCAYCGFKASNRDAVRKTLSDKELVKEIEVLEDNGQKRLILVYGEHAQYSPEFIAQTVKIAYSVKKGNGEIRRVNINAAPLDIEGFRTVKEAGIGTYQVFQETYHREAYKTYHLRGKKADFDYRLTSLDRALEAGLDDVGIGALFGLYDW
;
A
#
# COMPACT_ATOMS: atom_id res chain seq x y z
N MET A 1 -18.64 9.81 12.27
CA MET A 1 -18.68 10.83 11.20
C MET A 1 -19.16 10.11 9.94
N LYS A 2 -20.37 10.40 9.45
CA LYS A 2 -20.81 9.85 8.16
C LYS A 2 -20.16 10.71 7.08
N PHE A 3 -19.24 10.14 6.32
CA PHE A 3 -18.68 10.79 5.14
C PHE A 3 -19.77 10.84 4.07
N THR A 4 -19.99 12.00 3.48
CA THR A 4 -20.79 12.13 2.26
C THR A 4 -19.79 12.27 1.13
N PRO A 5 -19.66 11.25 0.26
CA PRO A 5 -18.78 11.35 -0.89
C PRO A 5 -19.16 12.56 -1.75
N GLU A 6 -18.15 13.29 -2.20
CA GLU A 6 -18.38 14.24 -3.27
C GLU A 6 -18.76 13.49 -4.54
N LYS A 7 -19.42 14.21 -5.45
CA LYS A 7 -19.79 13.65 -6.74
C LYS A 7 -18.62 13.84 -7.70
N TYR A 8 -17.93 12.73 -7.98
CA TYR A 8 -16.86 12.65 -8.97
C TYR A 8 -17.37 12.18 -10.33
N ALA A 9 -16.53 12.29 -11.36
CA ALA A 9 -16.84 11.90 -12.74
C ALA A 9 -17.21 10.43 -12.85
N ILE A 10 -16.50 9.58 -12.09
CA ILE A 10 -16.78 8.15 -11.99
C ILE A 10 -17.45 7.86 -10.64
N PRO A 11 -18.61 7.18 -10.61
CA PRO A 11 -19.24 6.76 -9.37
C PRO A 11 -18.35 5.79 -8.56
N ASP A 12 -18.33 5.97 -7.24
CA ASP A 12 -17.74 5.01 -6.32
C ASP A 12 -18.64 3.77 -6.22
N ALA A 13 -18.28 2.72 -6.96
CA ALA A 13 -19.00 1.47 -7.02
C ALA A 13 -18.06 0.29 -6.71
N PRO A 14 -18.46 -0.64 -5.82
CA PRO A 14 -17.61 -1.76 -5.43
C PRO A 14 -17.10 -2.56 -6.63
N MET A 15 -15.80 -2.87 -6.62
CA MET A 15 -15.12 -3.67 -7.64
C MET A 15 -15.17 -3.06 -9.05
N GLN A 16 -15.44 -1.76 -9.18
CA GLN A 16 -15.35 -1.02 -10.43
C GLN A 16 -14.18 -0.03 -10.39
N PRO A 17 -13.49 0.22 -11.50
CA PRO A 17 -12.50 1.29 -11.57
C PRO A 17 -13.13 2.65 -11.22
N PHE A 18 -12.52 3.39 -10.29
CA PHE A 18 -13.05 4.64 -9.75
C PHE A 18 -12.12 5.85 -9.93
N ILE A 19 -11.04 5.70 -10.71
CA ILE A 19 -10.04 6.75 -10.94
C ILE A 19 -10.18 7.32 -12.35
N ASP A 20 -10.60 8.59 -12.42
CA ASP A 20 -10.56 9.39 -13.64
C ASP A 20 -9.32 10.29 -13.63
N THR A 21 -8.36 10.00 -14.51
CA THR A 21 -7.12 10.79 -14.59
C THR A 21 -7.35 12.20 -15.11
N GLY A 22 -8.36 12.40 -15.97
CA GLY A 22 -8.69 13.72 -16.52
C GLY A 22 -9.28 14.62 -15.45
N GLU A 23 -10.17 14.08 -14.61
CA GLU A 23 -10.73 14.80 -13.46
C GLU A 23 -9.64 15.22 -12.45
N ILE A 24 -8.70 14.32 -12.13
CA ILE A 24 -7.57 14.64 -11.23
C ILE A 24 -6.72 15.77 -11.82
N TRP A 25 -6.35 15.68 -13.10
CA TRP A 25 -5.59 16.73 -13.77
C TRP A 25 -6.36 18.04 -13.89
N ASP A 26 -7.68 17.98 -14.04
CA ASP A 26 -8.53 19.16 -14.03
C ASP A 26 -8.48 19.88 -12.68
N PHE A 27 -8.57 19.15 -11.56
CA PHE A 27 -8.37 19.73 -10.23
C PHE A 27 -6.98 20.34 -10.10
N LEU A 28 -5.91 19.62 -10.48
CA LEU A 28 -4.54 20.13 -10.37
C LEU A 28 -4.31 21.37 -11.22
N ASN A 29 -4.77 21.39 -12.47
CA ASN A 29 -4.50 22.49 -13.41
C ASN A 29 -5.37 23.73 -13.16
N LYS A 30 -6.61 23.55 -12.70
CA LYS A 30 -7.57 24.66 -12.53
C LYS A 30 -7.57 25.25 -11.12
N THR A 31 -7.06 24.52 -10.13
CA THR A 31 -7.07 24.97 -8.74
C THR A 31 -5.96 25.99 -8.46
N ILE A 32 -6.37 27.22 -8.20
CA ILE A 32 -5.47 28.29 -7.78
C ILE A 32 -5.17 28.17 -6.29
N SER A 33 -3.90 27.94 -5.96
CA SER A 33 -3.37 27.98 -4.60
C SER A 33 -2.97 29.40 -4.22
N THR A 34 -3.43 29.86 -3.05
CA THR A 34 -3.05 31.15 -2.45
C THR A 34 -2.76 30.95 -0.97
N PRO A 35 -1.93 31.80 -0.33
CA PRO A 35 -1.64 31.67 1.11
C PRO A 35 -2.88 31.65 2.01
N VAL A 36 -3.92 32.40 1.64
CA VAL A 36 -5.20 32.43 2.37
C VAL A 36 -5.90 31.08 2.26
N LYS A 37 -6.06 30.54 1.04
CA LYS A 37 -6.67 29.23 0.81
C LYS A 37 -5.90 28.10 1.49
N VAL A 38 -4.56 28.12 1.41
CA VAL A 38 -3.72 27.12 2.08
C VAL A 38 -3.97 27.14 3.58
N LYS A 39 -4.04 28.32 4.20
CA LYS A 39 -4.35 28.46 5.61
C LYS A 39 -5.71 27.86 5.97
N GLU A 40 -6.75 28.19 5.22
CA GLU A 40 -8.11 27.64 5.43
C GLU A 40 -8.14 26.11 5.35
N VAL A 41 -7.46 25.54 4.34
CA VAL A 41 -7.38 24.08 4.16
C VAL A 41 -6.60 23.42 5.30
N VAL A 42 -5.50 24.02 5.76
CA VAL A 42 -4.73 23.52 6.90
C VAL A 42 -5.56 23.55 8.19
N GLU A 43 -6.31 24.62 8.44
CA GLU A 43 -7.21 24.73 9.59
C GLU A 43 -8.32 23.66 9.56
N LYS A 44 -8.92 23.41 8.39
CA LYS A 44 -9.90 22.33 8.18
C LYS A 44 -9.29 20.95 8.49
N SER A 45 -8.08 20.69 8.01
CA SER A 45 -7.35 19.43 8.27
C SER A 45 -7.03 19.25 9.76
N LEU A 46 -6.60 20.32 10.44
CA LEU A 46 -6.33 20.33 11.88
C LEU A 46 -7.60 20.08 12.73
N ALA A 47 -8.77 20.47 12.22
CA ALA A 47 -10.07 20.14 12.78
C ALA A 47 -10.52 18.69 12.50
N LYS A 48 -9.65 17.87 11.89
CA LYS A 48 -9.90 16.46 11.50
C LYS A 48 -11.08 16.32 10.54
N SER A 49 -11.32 17.35 9.74
CA SER A 49 -12.29 17.29 8.65
C SER A 49 -11.60 16.82 7.38
N ARG A 50 -12.19 15.83 6.70
CA ARG A 50 -11.64 15.27 5.46
C ARG A 50 -11.55 16.35 4.38
N LEU A 51 -10.42 16.37 3.68
CA LEU A 51 -10.21 17.24 2.52
C LEU A 51 -10.76 16.58 1.25
N ASN A 52 -11.25 17.41 0.34
CA ASN A 52 -11.65 16.99 -0.99
C ASN A 52 -10.54 17.15 -2.04
N LEU A 53 -10.81 16.78 -3.31
CA LEU A 53 -9.80 16.84 -4.38
C LEU A 53 -9.32 18.27 -4.67
N GLU A 54 -10.22 19.26 -4.69
CA GLU A 54 -9.84 20.67 -4.89
C GLU A 54 -8.95 21.16 -3.74
N GLU A 55 -9.31 20.86 -2.48
CA GLU A 55 -8.56 21.24 -1.30
C GLU A 55 -7.20 20.56 -1.24
N VAL A 56 -7.10 19.30 -1.65
CA VAL A 56 -5.81 18.63 -1.81
C VAL A 56 -4.98 19.30 -2.91
N ALA A 57 -5.59 19.66 -4.04
CA ALA A 57 -4.91 20.39 -5.12
C ALA A 57 -4.40 21.77 -4.67
N ILE A 58 -5.12 22.49 -3.79
CA ILE A 58 -4.62 23.73 -3.16
C ILE A 58 -3.30 23.49 -2.44
N LEU A 59 -3.19 22.39 -1.68
CA LEU A 59 -1.98 22.06 -0.93
C LEU A 59 -0.83 21.60 -1.83
N ILE A 60 -1.12 20.79 -2.84
CA ILE A 60 -0.12 20.30 -3.80
C ILE A 60 0.45 21.46 -4.65
N ASN A 61 -0.41 22.38 -5.09
CA ASN A 61 0.00 23.53 -5.90
C ASN A 61 0.68 24.66 -5.11
N ALA A 62 0.79 24.54 -3.78
CA ALA A 62 1.41 25.55 -2.94
C ALA A 62 2.95 25.48 -3.04
N THR A 63 3.55 26.38 -3.84
CA THR A 63 5.00 26.43 -4.04
C THR A 63 5.71 27.53 -3.24
N ASP A 64 4.98 28.50 -2.68
CA ASP A 64 5.61 29.58 -1.93
C ASP A 64 6.13 29.07 -0.56
N PRO A 65 7.30 29.56 -0.08
CA PRO A 65 7.91 29.03 1.14
C PRO A 65 7.04 29.15 2.39
N GLY A 66 6.20 30.19 2.49
CA GLY A 66 5.34 30.43 3.64
C GLY A 66 4.23 29.39 3.73
N SER A 67 3.53 29.15 2.62
CA SER A 67 2.51 28.11 2.51
C SER A 67 3.09 26.71 2.74
N VAL A 68 4.24 26.39 2.15
CA VAL A 68 4.91 25.10 2.35
C VAL A 68 5.27 24.88 3.83
N GLN A 69 5.76 25.92 4.51
CA GLN A 69 6.07 25.84 5.93
C GLN A 69 4.80 25.62 6.76
N LEU A 70 3.72 26.33 6.47
CA LEU A 70 2.43 26.18 7.13
C LEU A 70 1.87 24.75 6.97
N ILE A 71 1.98 24.16 5.78
CA ILE A 71 1.57 22.77 5.52
C ILE A 71 2.38 21.80 6.38
N LYS A 72 3.71 21.96 6.43
CA LYS A 72 4.60 21.11 7.24
C LYS A 72 4.30 21.21 8.74
N GLU A 73 4.04 22.41 9.23
CA GLU A 73 3.68 22.64 10.63
C GLU A 73 2.32 22.03 10.98
N GLY A 74 1.31 22.25 10.14
CA GLY A 74 0.00 21.62 10.28
C GLY A 74 0.08 20.10 10.31
N ALA A 75 0.85 19.49 9.40
CA ALA A 75 1.08 18.04 9.38
C ALA A 75 1.77 17.54 10.66
N LYS A 76 2.78 18.27 11.16
CA LYS A 76 3.49 17.94 12.41
C LYS A 76 2.55 18.01 13.62
N GLU A 77 1.70 19.03 13.69
CA GLU A 77 0.71 19.17 14.75
C GLU A 77 -0.32 18.05 14.71
N LEU A 78 -0.89 17.75 13.54
CA LEU A 78 -1.87 16.68 13.37
C LEU A 78 -1.27 15.32 13.73
N LYS A 79 -0.03 15.04 13.31
CA LYS A 79 0.73 13.84 13.69
C LYS A 79 0.86 13.72 15.21
N LYS A 80 1.20 14.82 15.91
CA LYS A 80 1.29 14.84 17.38
C LYS A 80 -0.07 14.63 18.05
N LYS A 81 -1.14 15.28 17.54
CA LYS A 81 -2.51 15.15 18.08
C LYS A 81 -3.06 13.73 17.97
N ILE A 82 -2.78 13.01 16.88
CA ILE A 82 -3.33 11.67 16.63
C ILE A 82 -2.38 10.58 17.13
N TYR A 83 -1.10 10.65 16.77
CA TYR A 83 -0.13 9.59 17.00
C TYR A 83 0.88 9.90 18.11
N GLY A 84 0.94 11.15 18.58
CA GLY A 84 1.97 11.60 19.51
C GLY A 84 3.38 11.45 18.91
N ASN A 85 4.33 11.13 19.78
CA ASN A 85 5.71 10.83 19.37
C ASN A 85 5.93 9.34 19.06
N ARG A 86 4.87 8.53 19.02
CA ARG A 86 4.98 7.09 18.77
C ARG A 86 5.43 6.85 17.33
N ILE A 87 6.39 5.93 17.19
CA ILE A 87 6.83 5.36 15.92
C ILE A 87 6.69 3.84 16.07
N VAL A 88 5.99 3.21 15.13
CA VAL A 88 5.83 1.76 15.10
C VAL A 88 6.92 1.18 14.21
N LEU A 89 7.67 0.22 14.74
CA LEU A 89 8.68 -0.51 14.00
C LEU A 89 8.11 -1.83 13.48
N PHE A 90 8.54 -2.21 12.29
CA PHE A 90 8.29 -3.51 11.67
C PHE A 90 9.45 -3.86 10.75
N ALA A 91 9.59 -5.14 10.41
CA ALA A 91 10.58 -5.61 9.45
C ALA A 91 9.91 -6.28 8.24
N PRO A 92 10.33 -5.97 7.01
CA PRO A 92 9.96 -6.78 5.85
C PRO A 92 10.74 -8.11 5.88
N LEU A 93 10.06 -9.21 5.60
CA LEU A 93 10.65 -10.53 5.41
C LEU A 93 10.28 -11.05 4.02
N TYR A 94 11.27 -11.08 3.13
CA TYR A 94 11.09 -11.56 1.76
C TYR A 94 11.05 -13.09 1.75
N VAL A 95 9.85 -13.67 1.67
CA VAL A 95 9.65 -15.12 1.69
C VAL A 95 10.04 -15.76 0.36
N GLY A 96 9.86 -15.04 -0.74
CA GLY A 96 10.30 -15.53 -2.04
C GLY A 96 10.29 -14.48 -3.15
N ASN A 97 11.23 -14.62 -4.09
CA ASN A 97 11.48 -13.67 -5.17
C ASN A 97 11.14 -14.19 -6.57
N LYS A 98 10.45 -15.34 -6.68
CA LYS A 98 9.96 -15.83 -7.98
C LYS A 98 8.84 -14.91 -8.45
N CYS A 99 8.90 -14.47 -9.70
CA CYS A 99 7.88 -13.59 -10.25
C CYS A 99 7.71 -13.88 -11.73
N SER A 100 6.46 -13.93 -12.19
CA SER A 100 6.09 -14.15 -13.59
C SER A 100 5.96 -12.84 -14.38
N ASN A 101 5.90 -11.70 -13.69
CA ASN A 101 5.77 -10.37 -14.30
C ASN A 101 7.11 -9.79 -14.80
N ASN A 102 7.03 -8.84 -15.73
CA ASN A 102 8.18 -8.07 -16.21
C ASN A 102 8.06 -6.56 -15.93
N CYS A 103 7.96 -6.17 -14.66
CA CYS A 103 7.95 -4.75 -14.29
C CYS A 103 9.32 -4.12 -14.60
N ALA A 104 9.37 -3.04 -15.38
CA ALA A 104 10.62 -2.45 -15.84
C ALA A 104 11.52 -1.97 -14.68
N TYR A 105 10.92 -1.53 -13.58
CA TYR A 105 11.58 -1.00 -12.38
C TYR A 105 12.00 -2.07 -11.35
N CYS A 106 11.58 -3.33 -11.50
CA CYS A 106 11.70 -4.33 -10.44
C CYS A 106 12.85 -5.32 -10.68
N GLY A 107 13.71 -5.51 -9.67
CA GLY A 107 14.78 -6.51 -9.70
C GLY A 107 14.27 -7.97 -9.78
N PHE A 108 13.06 -8.25 -9.31
CA PHE A 108 12.46 -9.59 -9.38
C PHE A 108 11.81 -9.91 -10.72
N LYS A 109 11.80 -8.98 -11.69
CA LYS A 109 11.21 -9.22 -13.02
C LYS A 109 11.66 -10.55 -13.63
N ALA A 110 10.75 -11.27 -14.28
CA ALA A 110 10.99 -12.61 -14.80
C ALA A 110 12.14 -12.65 -15.83
N SER A 111 12.33 -11.57 -16.58
CA SER A 111 13.42 -11.43 -17.55
C SER A 111 14.81 -11.24 -16.93
N ASN A 112 14.90 -10.92 -15.64
CA ASN A 112 16.18 -10.81 -14.95
C ASN A 112 16.74 -12.22 -14.68
N ARG A 113 17.69 -12.65 -15.51
CA ARG A 113 18.35 -13.96 -15.42
C ARG A 113 19.52 -13.98 -14.43
N ASP A 114 20.02 -12.83 -14.04
CA ASP A 114 21.12 -12.70 -13.06
C ASP A 114 20.64 -12.89 -11.62
N ALA A 115 19.33 -12.75 -11.39
CA ALA A 115 18.73 -12.95 -10.07
C ALA A 115 18.64 -14.45 -9.70
N VAL A 116 19.29 -14.83 -8.60
CA VAL A 116 19.10 -16.15 -7.98
C VAL A 116 17.68 -16.27 -7.45
N ARG A 117 16.93 -17.23 -7.98
CA ARG A 117 15.52 -17.46 -7.59
C ARG A 117 15.44 -18.32 -6.34
N LYS A 118 14.83 -17.78 -5.28
CA LYS A 118 14.70 -18.42 -3.97
C LYS A 118 13.28 -18.27 -3.46
N THR A 119 12.81 -19.32 -2.81
CA THR A 119 11.69 -19.29 -1.87
C THR A 119 12.19 -19.98 -0.62
N LEU A 120 11.98 -19.37 0.53
CA LEU A 120 12.36 -19.96 1.80
C LEU A 120 11.56 -21.24 2.01
N SER A 121 12.25 -22.31 2.41
CA SER A 121 11.60 -23.46 3.03
C SER A 121 11.08 -23.08 4.42
N ASP A 122 10.17 -23.89 4.98
CA ASP A 122 9.64 -23.67 6.32
C ASP A 122 10.75 -23.54 7.37
N LYS A 123 11.81 -24.35 7.27
CA LYS A 123 12.98 -24.29 8.17
C LYS A 123 13.76 -22.98 8.03
N GLU A 124 13.94 -22.50 6.80
CA GLU A 124 14.61 -21.22 6.56
C GLU A 124 13.75 -20.06 7.03
N LEU A 125 12.43 -20.11 6.80
CA LEU A 125 11.49 -19.12 7.29
C LEU A 125 11.52 -19.00 8.81
N VAL A 126 11.48 -20.12 9.54
CA VAL A 126 11.63 -20.14 11.00
C VAL A 126 12.94 -19.47 11.42
N LYS A 127 14.05 -19.84 10.79
CA LYS A 127 15.37 -19.27 11.11
C LYS A 127 15.43 -17.75 10.91
N GLU A 128 14.88 -17.25 9.80
CA GLU A 128 14.83 -15.80 9.56
C GLU A 128 13.97 -15.08 10.60
N ILE A 129 12.85 -15.68 11.00
CA ILE A 129 11.94 -15.10 12.01
C ILE A 129 12.60 -15.09 13.39
N GLU A 130 13.30 -16.15 13.78
CA GLU A 130 14.09 -16.19 15.02
C GLU A 130 15.14 -15.07 15.07
N VAL A 131 15.85 -14.81 13.97
CA VAL A 131 16.81 -13.70 13.87
C VAL A 131 16.12 -12.34 14.02
N LEU A 132 14.93 -12.17 13.44
CA LEU A 132 14.16 -10.93 13.59
C LEU A 132 13.63 -10.76 15.01
N GLU A 133 13.22 -11.84 15.68
CA GLU A 133 12.81 -11.84 17.09
C GLU A 133 13.95 -11.47 18.03
N ASP A 134 15.15 -12.01 17.79
CA ASP A 134 16.38 -11.68 18.53
C ASP A 134 16.72 -10.18 18.40
N ASN A 135 16.41 -9.58 17.25
CA ASN A 135 16.55 -8.14 17.01
C ASN A 135 15.38 -7.29 17.58
N GLY A 136 14.49 -7.90 18.36
CA GLY A 136 13.39 -7.21 19.03
C GLY A 136 12.15 -6.97 18.17
N GLN A 137 12.10 -7.48 16.93
CA GLN A 137 10.94 -7.30 16.06
C GLN A 137 9.72 -8.03 16.64
N LYS A 138 8.56 -7.37 16.54
CA LYS A 138 7.25 -7.92 16.94
C LYS A 138 6.22 -7.83 15.81
N ARG A 139 6.59 -7.22 14.68
CA ARG A 139 5.70 -6.99 13.53
C ARG A 139 6.46 -7.27 12.25
N LEU A 140 5.90 -8.13 11.41
CA LEU A 140 6.47 -8.47 10.12
C LEU A 140 5.57 -8.01 8.98
N ILE A 141 6.19 -7.74 7.84
CA ILE A 141 5.50 -7.74 6.55
C ILE A 141 6.11 -8.87 5.73
N LEU A 142 5.33 -9.93 5.46
CA LEU A 142 5.79 -10.99 4.57
C LEU A 142 5.62 -10.52 3.11
N VAL A 143 6.70 -10.60 2.35
CA VAL A 143 6.78 -10.06 0.99
C VAL A 143 7.03 -11.19 -0.03
N TYR A 144 6.27 -11.17 -1.13
CA TYR A 144 6.29 -12.19 -2.17
C TYR A 144 6.39 -11.55 -3.56
N GLY A 145 7.06 -12.24 -4.49
CA GLY A 145 6.80 -12.01 -5.92
C GLY A 145 5.40 -12.47 -6.34
N GLU A 146 5.12 -12.49 -7.64
CA GLU A 146 3.86 -13.04 -8.17
C GLU A 146 4.16 -14.30 -9.00
N HIS A 147 3.92 -15.47 -8.42
CA HIS A 147 4.23 -16.76 -9.03
C HIS A 147 3.21 -17.81 -8.59
N ALA A 148 2.94 -18.84 -9.41
CA ALA A 148 1.97 -19.90 -9.09
C ALA A 148 2.27 -20.66 -7.78
N GLN A 149 3.51 -20.62 -7.31
CA GLN A 149 3.93 -21.20 -6.04
C GLN A 149 3.40 -20.42 -4.82
N TYR A 150 3.13 -19.12 -4.96
CA TYR A 150 2.67 -18.24 -3.89
C TYR A 150 1.14 -18.19 -3.88
N SER A 151 0.52 -19.37 -3.77
CA SER A 151 -0.93 -19.49 -3.67
C SER A 151 -1.45 -18.88 -2.35
N PRO A 152 -2.75 -18.59 -2.24
CA PRO A 152 -3.35 -18.15 -0.98
C PRO A 152 -3.03 -19.09 0.20
N GLU A 153 -3.01 -20.41 -0.03
CA GLU A 153 -2.71 -21.42 0.98
C GLU A 153 -1.24 -21.37 1.41
N PHE A 154 -0.31 -21.15 0.47
CA PHE A 154 1.10 -20.96 0.78
C PHE A 154 1.31 -19.70 1.64
N ILE A 155 0.68 -18.58 1.26
CA ILE A 155 0.73 -17.35 2.05
C ILE A 155 0.14 -17.61 3.45
N ALA A 156 -1.03 -18.24 3.54
CA ALA A 156 -1.66 -18.59 4.82
C ALA A 156 -0.77 -19.50 5.70
N GLN A 157 -0.09 -20.49 5.11
CA GLN A 157 0.85 -21.36 5.81
C GLN A 157 2.02 -20.57 6.41
N THR A 158 2.66 -19.70 5.63
CA THR A 158 3.80 -18.90 6.10
C THR A 158 3.41 -17.93 7.22
N VAL A 159 2.18 -17.40 7.21
CA VAL A 159 1.61 -16.61 8.32
C VAL A 159 1.47 -17.46 9.58
N LYS A 160 0.90 -18.66 9.46
CA LYS A 160 0.76 -19.60 10.59
C LYS A 160 2.13 -19.97 11.18
N ILE A 161 3.13 -20.23 10.31
CA ILE A 161 4.50 -20.46 10.74
C ILE A 161 5.01 -19.24 11.51
N ALA A 162 4.86 -18.04 10.97
CA ALA A 162 5.36 -16.83 11.61
C ALA A 162 4.76 -16.56 13.00
N TYR A 163 3.49 -16.87 13.22
CA TYR A 163 2.89 -16.79 14.56
C TYR A 163 3.29 -17.93 15.50
N SER A 164 3.67 -19.09 14.96
CA SER A 164 4.08 -20.26 15.74
C SER A 164 5.51 -20.17 16.29
N VAL A 165 6.37 -19.37 15.64
CA VAL A 165 7.75 -19.16 16.11
C VAL A 165 7.72 -18.35 17.41
N LYS A 166 8.45 -18.86 18.40
CA LYS A 166 8.70 -18.21 19.69
C LYS A 166 10.13 -18.54 20.11
N LYS A 167 10.99 -17.53 20.26
CA LYS A 167 12.36 -17.70 20.76
C LYS A 167 12.61 -16.87 22.01
N GLY A 168 12.78 -17.54 23.15
CA GLY A 168 12.90 -16.86 24.45
C GLY A 168 11.65 -16.02 24.75
N ASN A 169 11.83 -14.70 24.89
CA ASN A 169 10.74 -13.73 25.05
C ASN A 169 10.30 -13.10 23.69
N GLY A 170 10.85 -13.60 22.58
CA GLY A 170 10.55 -13.23 21.22
C GLY A 170 9.20 -13.77 20.75
N GLU A 171 8.45 -12.93 20.03
CA GLU A 171 7.26 -13.37 19.32
C GLU A 171 6.84 -12.34 18.26
N ILE A 172 6.38 -12.82 17.12
CA ILE A 172 5.65 -11.99 16.17
C ILE A 172 4.19 -11.84 16.61
N ARG A 173 3.74 -10.59 16.75
CA ARG A 173 2.40 -10.21 17.23
C ARG A 173 1.48 -9.68 16.15
N ARG A 174 2.03 -9.34 14.98
CA ARG A 174 1.25 -8.94 13.81
C ARG A 174 2.03 -9.27 12.54
N VAL A 175 1.38 -9.99 11.63
CA VAL A 175 1.91 -10.31 10.32
C VAL A 175 1.08 -9.59 9.28
N ASN A 176 1.66 -8.62 8.59
CA ASN A 176 1.07 -8.02 7.40
C ASN A 176 1.56 -8.75 6.14
N ILE A 177 0.83 -8.62 5.04
CA ILE A 177 1.17 -9.22 3.75
C ILE A 177 1.37 -8.11 2.72
N ASN A 178 2.44 -8.24 1.93
CA ASN A 178 2.59 -7.53 0.67
C ASN A 178 2.78 -8.57 -0.44
N ALA A 179 1.72 -8.77 -1.22
CA ALA A 179 1.68 -9.76 -2.29
C ALA A 179 0.79 -9.26 -3.45
N ALA A 180 0.77 -10.00 -4.55
CA ALA A 180 -0.04 -9.68 -5.70
C ALA A 180 -1.55 -9.81 -5.39
N PRO A 181 -2.43 -9.05 -6.07
CA PRO A 181 -3.87 -9.16 -5.92
C PRO A 181 -4.41 -10.60 -5.98
N LEU A 182 -5.31 -10.93 -5.06
CA LEU A 182 -6.04 -12.20 -5.05
C LEU A 182 -7.49 -11.98 -5.50
N ASP A 183 -8.20 -13.09 -5.74
CA ASP A 183 -9.65 -13.10 -5.76
C ASP A 183 -10.21 -13.12 -4.33
N ILE A 184 -11.54 -13.04 -4.21
CA ILE A 184 -12.22 -12.96 -2.90
C ILE A 184 -11.94 -14.21 -2.05
N GLU A 185 -11.99 -15.40 -2.65
CA GLU A 185 -11.70 -16.66 -1.95
C GLU A 185 -10.25 -16.70 -1.47
N GLY A 186 -9.29 -16.32 -2.31
CA GLY A 186 -7.88 -16.26 -1.92
C GLY A 186 -7.64 -15.26 -0.78
N PHE A 187 -8.28 -14.09 -0.82
CA PHE A 187 -8.23 -13.15 0.31
C PHE A 187 -8.85 -13.75 1.58
N ARG A 188 -9.94 -14.51 1.48
CA ARG A 188 -10.56 -15.19 2.62
C ARG A 188 -9.63 -16.25 3.22
N THR A 189 -8.98 -17.07 2.40
CA THR A 189 -7.97 -18.04 2.84
C THR A 189 -6.83 -17.37 3.61
N VAL A 190 -6.31 -16.23 3.10
CA VAL A 190 -5.24 -15.49 3.79
C VAL A 190 -5.74 -14.84 5.08
N LYS A 191 -6.96 -14.30 5.09
CA LYS A 191 -7.60 -13.74 6.29
C LYS A 191 -7.73 -14.77 7.40
N GLU A 192 -8.14 -16.00 7.09
CA GLU A 192 -8.28 -17.09 8.06
C GLU A 192 -6.97 -17.46 8.78
N ALA A 193 -5.82 -17.10 8.21
CA ALA A 193 -4.52 -17.24 8.88
C ALA A 193 -4.24 -16.18 9.95
N GLY A 194 -5.12 -15.18 10.12
CA GLY A 194 -5.00 -14.14 11.14
C GLY A 194 -4.03 -13.01 10.76
N ILE A 195 -3.97 -12.62 9.49
CA ILE A 195 -3.13 -11.49 9.06
C ILE A 195 -3.62 -10.17 9.67
N GLY A 196 -2.69 -9.21 9.79
CA GLY A 196 -2.98 -7.84 10.16
C GLY A 196 -3.48 -7.04 8.97
N THR A 197 -2.58 -6.65 8.08
CA THR A 197 -2.90 -5.77 6.94
C THR A 197 -2.55 -6.46 5.63
N TYR A 198 -3.41 -6.39 4.61
CA TYR A 198 -3.05 -6.77 3.25
C TYR A 198 -2.70 -5.53 2.42
N GLN A 199 -1.49 -5.48 1.88
CA GLN A 199 -0.96 -4.32 1.18
C GLN A 199 -0.82 -4.60 -0.31
N VAL A 200 -1.45 -3.75 -1.12
CA VAL A 200 -1.29 -3.71 -2.57
C VAL A 200 -0.98 -2.28 -2.96
N PHE A 201 0.24 -2.05 -3.43
CA PHE A 201 0.60 -0.73 -3.95
C PHE A 201 0.10 -0.64 -5.37
N GLN A 202 -0.74 0.31 -5.75
CA GLN A 202 -1.13 0.51 -7.14
C GLN A 202 0.08 0.84 -8.04
N GLU A 203 1.21 1.24 -7.46
CA GLU A 203 2.46 1.65 -8.12
C GLU A 203 2.32 3.01 -8.80
N THR A 204 1.40 3.14 -9.77
CA THR A 204 1.01 4.42 -10.36
C THR A 204 -0.45 4.36 -10.76
N TYR A 205 -1.18 5.43 -10.46
CA TYR A 205 -2.59 5.57 -10.82
C TYR A 205 -2.78 6.10 -12.25
N HIS A 206 -1.70 6.52 -12.93
CA HIS A 206 -1.75 6.95 -14.32
C HIS A 206 -1.67 5.74 -15.27
N ARG A 207 -2.77 5.45 -15.97
CA ARG A 207 -2.95 4.23 -16.80
C ARG A 207 -1.85 4.04 -17.86
N GLU A 208 -1.51 5.10 -18.60
CA GLU A 208 -0.49 4.98 -19.66
C GLU A 208 0.92 4.78 -19.09
N ALA A 209 1.23 5.41 -17.95
CA ALA A 209 2.48 5.17 -17.26
C ALA A 209 2.52 3.73 -16.73
N TYR A 210 1.43 3.26 -16.13
CA TYR A 210 1.31 1.89 -15.65
C TYR A 210 1.62 0.87 -16.74
N LYS A 211 1.04 1.03 -17.94
CA LYS A 211 1.28 0.18 -19.11
C LYS A 211 2.75 0.19 -19.54
N THR A 212 3.43 1.33 -19.42
CA THR A 212 4.86 1.48 -19.76
C THR A 212 5.75 0.67 -18.82
N TYR A 213 5.38 0.55 -17.55
CA TYR A 213 6.18 -0.19 -16.57
C TYR A 213 5.81 -1.67 -16.46
N HIS A 214 4.54 -2.06 -16.64
CA HIS A 214 4.05 -3.42 -16.40
C HIS A 214 3.92 -4.22 -17.71
N LEU A 215 5.08 -4.61 -18.26
CA LEU A 215 5.19 -5.11 -19.64
C LEU A 215 4.65 -6.53 -19.87
N ARG A 216 4.52 -7.36 -18.82
CA ARG A 216 4.07 -8.76 -18.93
C ARG A 216 3.56 -9.27 -17.59
N GLY A 217 2.64 -10.23 -17.66
CA GLY A 217 2.11 -10.98 -16.52
C GLY A 217 0.79 -10.40 -16.03
N LYS A 218 0.20 -11.01 -15.00
CA LYS A 218 -1.11 -10.60 -14.46
C LYS A 218 -1.10 -9.17 -13.94
N LYS A 219 0.06 -8.68 -13.47
CA LYS A 219 0.23 -7.28 -13.03
C LYS A 219 0.10 -6.26 -14.16
N ALA A 220 0.03 -6.65 -15.44
CA ALA A 220 -0.27 -5.71 -16.52
C ALA A 220 -1.73 -5.25 -16.53
N ASP A 221 -2.63 -6.01 -15.87
CA ASP A 221 -4.04 -5.66 -15.73
C ASP A 221 -4.21 -4.57 -14.66
N PHE A 222 -4.32 -3.33 -15.12
CA PHE A 222 -4.49 -2.14 -14.28
C PHE A 222 -5.76 -2.21 -13.44
N ASP A 223 -6.89 -2.60 -14.04
CA ASP A 223 -8.21 -2.54 -13.40
C ASP A 223 -8.38 -3.64 -12.37
N TYR A 224 -7.89 -4.85 -12.68
CA TYR A 224 -7.82 -5.93 -11.71
C TYR A 224 -6.97 -5.53 -10.49
N ARG A 225 -5.88 -4.80 -10.70
CA ARG A 225 -5.04 -4.30 -9.61
C ARG A 225 -5.70 -3.17 -8.81
N LEU A 226 -6.31 -2.20 -9.48
CA LEU A 226 -6.94 -1.03 -8.88
C LEU A 226 -8.06 -1.46 -7.92
N THR A 227 -8.89 -2.40 -8.35
CA THR A 227 -10.04 -2.93 -7.58
C THR A 227 -9.65 -4.03 -6.59
N SER A 228 -8.35 -4.27 -6.38
CA SER A 228 -7.88 -5.37 -5.53
C SER A 228 -8.31 -5.24 -4.09
N LEU A 229 -8.30 -4.04 -3.54
CA LEU A 229 -8.61 -3.84 -2.13
C LEU A 229 -10.12 -3.83 -1.88
N ASP A 230 -10.95 -3.54 -2.88
CA ASP A 230 -12.40 -3.79 -2.85
C ASP A 230 -12.67 -5.28 -2.60
N ARG A 231 -12.02 -6.16 -3.38
CA ARG A 231 -12.15 -7.62 -3.19
C ARG A 231 -11.62 -8.08 -1.83
N ALA A 232 -10.56 -7.45 -1.33
CA ALA A 232 -10.02 -7.74 0.00
C ALA A 232 -11.04 -7.38 1.10
N LEU A 233 -11.65 -6.19 1.01
CA LEU A 233 -12.70 -5.74 1.92
C LEU A 233 -13.94 -6.65 1.84
N GLU A 234 -14.35 -7.06 0.64
CA GLU A 234 -15.45 -8.02 0.42
C GLU A 234 -15.17 -9.40 1.04
N ALA A 235 -13.92 -9.86 1.00
CA ALA A 235 -13.48 -11.06 1.72
C ALA A 235 -13.46 -10.89 3.26
N GLY A 236 -13.75 -9.68 3.74
CA GLY A 236 -13.84 -9.31 5.14
C GLY A 236 -12.50 -8.98 5.78
N LEU A 237 -11.46 -8.66 5.00
CA LEU A 237 -10.29 -7.97 5.54
C LEU A 237 -10.72 -6.55 5.92
N ASP A 238 -10.38 -6.10 7.12
CA ASP A 238 -10.73 -4.78 7.65
C ASP A 238 -9.57 -3.78 7.58
N ASP A 239 -8.34 -4.28 7.54
CA ASP A 239 -7.12 -3.50 7.39
C ASP A 239 -6.46 -3.75 6.02
N VAL A 240 -6.46 -2.72 5.17
CA VAL A 240 -5.80 -2.74 3.85
C VAL A 240 -4.79 -1.60 3.70
N GLY A 241 -3.74 -1.80 2.92
CA GLY A 241 -2.72 -0.79 2.65
C GLY A 241 -2.59 -0.47 1.17
N ILE A 242 -2.88 0.78 0.81
CA ILE A 242 -2.58 1.36 -0.50
C ILE A 242 -1.13 1.87 -0.54
N GLY A 243 -0.60 2.06 -1.74
CA GLY A 243 0.68 2.72 -1.95
C GLY A 243 0.92 3.09 -3.41
N ALA A 244 1.74 4.10 -3.64
CA ALA A 244 2.23 4.51 -4.95
C ALA A 244 3.76 4.51 -4.93
N LEU A 245 4.37 4.12 -6.05
CA LEU A 245 5.81 4.19 -6.25
C LEU A 245 6.14 5.54 -6.90
N PHE A 246 6.53 6.50 -6.07
CA PHE A 246 6.94 7.83 -6.52
C PHE A 246 8.11 7.74 -7.50
N GLY A 247 8.05 8.56 -8.56
CA GLY A 247 9.01 8.57 -9.67
C GLY A 247 8.60 7.74 -10.90
N LEU A 248 7.49 6.99 -10.84
CA LEU A 248 6.91 6.38 -12.04
C LEU A 248 6.03 7.36 -12.84
N TYR A 249 5.53 8.41 -12.20
CA TYR A 249 4.76 9.48 -12.83
C TYR A 249 4.86 10.74 -11.95
N ASP A 250 4.12 11.80 -12.29
CA ASP A 250 4.04 13.02 -11.49
C ASP A 250 3.55 12.74 -10.06
N TRP A 251 4.13 13.42 -9.07
CA TRP A 251 4.00 13.11 -7.63
C TRP A 251 2.87 13.86 -6.93
#